data_AF-A0A2I2FCI3-F1
#
_entry.id   AF-A0A2I2FCI3-F1
#
_cell.length_a   1.000
_cell.length_b   1.000
_cell.length_c   1.000
_cell.angle_alpha   90.00
_cell.angle_beta   90.00
_cell.angle_gamma   90.00
#
_symmetry.space_group_name_H-M   'P 1'
#
loop_
_entity.id
_entity.type
_entity.pdbx_description
1 polymer ?
#
loop_
_entity_poly.entity_id
_entity_poly.type
_entity_poly.pdbx_seq_one_letter_code
_entity_poly.pdbx_strand_id
1 'polypeptide(L)'
;MAEIHPALRCPCRGHEADSLEAALASKSIASLPTKEAGLQQLECAIEPLEKMSTCTSCLKKRHNCDTLFFLCKDILHRCKEYHEFLIAMLDIKDRQPILNVLYPLATDQERASLLCRMAYVQFKRLHAILSAITKKLKDQAAFDTDAWWSMRSYTYKLSVDTAALSSRTVCV
;
A
#
# COMPACT_ATOMS: atom_id res chain seq x y z
N MET A 1 -38.13 16.43 12.76
CA MET A 1 -36.69 16.16 12.81
C MET A 1 -36.38 15.11 11.76
N ALA A 2 -35.63 15.44 10.71
CA ALA A 2 -35.34 14.50 9.63
C ALA A 2 -34.45 13.37 10.16
N GLU A 3 -34.92 12.13 10.03
CA GLU A 3 -34.12 10.94 10.36
C GLU A 3 -32.96 10.84 9.34
N ILE A 4 -31.76 11.22 9.78
CA ILE A 4 -30.56 11.07 8.99
C ILE A 4 -30.26 9.57 8.89
N HIS A 5 -30.47 9.00 7.70
CA HIS A 5 -30.26 7.60 7.39
C HIS A 5 -28.90 7.11 7.94
N PRO A 6 -28.83 5.97 8.67
CA PRO A 6 -27.60 5.51 9.34
C PRO A 6 -26.38 5.34 8.41
N ALA A 7 -26.61 5.21 7.09
CA ALA A 7 -25.58 5.15 6.07
C ALA A 7 -24.84 6.49 5.83
N LEU A 8 -25.36 7.62 6.32
CA LEU A 8 -24.75 8.96 6.24
C LEU A 8 -23.77 9.26 7.39
N ARG A 9 -23.64 8.39 8.41
CA ARG A 9 -22.74 8.55 9.57
C ARG A 9 -21.50 7.66 9.53
N CYS A 10 -20.98 7.33 8.35
CA CYS A 10 -19.70 6.63 8.29
C CYS A 10 -18.55 7.63 8.55
N PRO A 11 -17.66 7.38 9.55
CA PRO A 11 -16.51 8.27 9.79
C PRO A 11 -15.51 8.25 8.63
N CYS A 12 -15.56 7.24 7.76
CA CYS A 12 -14.73 7.13 6.57
C CYS A 12 -15.36 7.80 5.33
N ARG A 13 -16.44 8.58 5.50
CA ARG A 13 -17.06 9.31 4.40
C ARG A 13 -16.01 10.27 3.80
N GLY A 14 -15.75 10.13 2.50
CA GLY A 14 -14.70 10.88 1.81
C GLY A 14 -13.47 10.03 1.50
N HIS A 15 -13.12 9.04 2.32
CA HIS A 15 -11.90 8.25 2.10
C HIS A 15 -11.89 7.43 0.81
N GLU A 16 -13.05 7.03 0.29
CA GLU A 16 -13.13 6.43 -1.04
C GLU A 16 -12.73 7.43 -2.15
N ALA A 17 -13.17 8.68 -2.02
CA ALA A 17 -12.79 9.76 -2.94
C ALA A 17 -11.33 10.16 -2.73
N ASP A 18 -10.86 10.27 -1.49
CA ASP A 18 -9.45 10.54 -1.18
C ASP A 18 -8.54 9.45 -1.76
N SER A 19 -8.93 8.17 -1.66
CA SER A 19 -8.18 7.04 -2.22
C SER A 19 -8.13 7.10 -3.75
N LEU A 20 -9.25 7.46 -4.37
CA LEU A 20 -9.35 7.58 -5.82
C LEU A 20 -8.56 8.80 -6.33
N GLU A 21 -8.65 9.94 -5.64
CA GLU A 21 -7.89 11.15 -5.95
C GLU A 21 -6.39 10.90 -5.78
N ALA A 22 -5.98 10.26 -4.69
CA ALA A 22 -4.59 9.85 -4.49
C ALA A 22 -4.12 8.91 -5.61
N ALA A 23 -4.96 7.96 -6.03
CA ALA A 23 -4.64 7.08 -7.15
C ALA A 23 -4.45 7.87 -8.46
N LEU A 24 -5.37 8.79 -8.79
CA LEU A 24 -5.30 9.61 -10.00
C LEU A 24 -4.15 10.62 -10.00
N ALA A 25 -3.82 11.20 -8.84
CA ALA A 25 -2.75 12.19 -8.68
C ALA A 25 -1.35 11.56 -8.63
N SER A 26 -1.28 10.24 -8.49
CA SER A 26 0.01 9.57 -8.38
C SER A 26 0.76 9.53 -9.69
N LYS A 27 2.07 9.70 -9.56
CA LYS A 27 3.00 9.70 -10.68
C LYS A 27 3.62 8.33 -10.79
N SER A 28 4.13 7.99 -11.97
CA SER A 28 5.00 6.82 -12.11
C SER A 28 6.17 6.96 -11.13
N ILE A 29 6.47 5.89 -10.39
CA ILE A 29 7.53 5.90 -9.37
C ILE A 29 8.89 6.35 -9.95
N ALA A 30 9.17 5.97 -11.20
CA ALA A 30 10.40 6.37 -11.91
C ALA A 30 10.48 7.88 -12.23
N SER A 31 9.35 8.60 -12.22
CA SER A 31 9.29 10.04 -12.51
C SER A 31 9.42 10.92 -11.26
N LEU A 32 9.51 10.30 -10.08
CA LEU A 32 9.61 11.02 -8.82
C LEU A 32 11.02 11.60 -8.61
N PRO A 33 11.18 12.65 -7.80
CA PRO A 33 12.50 13.23 -7.54
C PRO A 33 13.38 12.32 -6.67
N THR A 34 12.79 11.54 -5.77
CA THR A 34 13.51 10.66 -4.85
C THR A 34 12.77 9.35 -4.65
N LYS A 35 13.50 8.32 -4.18
CA LYS A 35 12.90 7.04 -3.83
C LYS A 35 11.94 7.15 -2.65
N GLU A 36 12.33 7.96 -1.67
CA GLU A 36 11.49 8.33 -0.53
C GLU A 36 10.12 8.89 -0.95
N ALA A 37 10.05 9.73 -1.99
CA ALA A 37 8.78 10.25 -2.49
C ALA A 37 7.85 9.14 -3.01
N GLY A 38 8.41 8.07 -3.60
CA GLY A 38 7.64 6.89 -4.02
C GLY A 38 7.06 6.13 -2.82
N LEU A 39 7.84 5.99 -1.75
CA LEU A 39 7.34 5.41 -0.51
C LEU A 39 6.23 6.25 0.13
N GLN A 40 6.37 7.58 0.13
CA GLN A 40 5.34 8.49 0.65
C GLN A 40 4.04 8.37 -0.15
N GLN A 41 4.11 8.24 -1.48
CA GLN A 41 2.91 7.98 -2.29
C GLN A 41 2.21 6.67 -1.92
N LEU A 42 2.97 5.61 -1.63
CA LEU A 42 2.38 4.35 -1.16
C LEU A 42 1.70 4.50 0.20
N GLU A 43 2.34 5.21 1.12
CA GLU A 43 1.78 5.47 2.45
C GLU A 43 0.46 6.25 2.36
N CYS A 44 0.42 7.33 1.56
CA CYS A 44 -0.79 8.10 1.33
C CYS A 44 -1.93 7.26 0.71
N ALA A 45 -1.61 6.26 -0.11
CA ALA A 45 -2.60 5.37 -0.70
C ALA A 45 -3.10 4.30 0.29
N ILE A 46 -2.23 3.81 1.18
CA ILE A 46 -2.54 2.77 2.16
C ILE A 46 -3.36 3.32 3.33
N GLU A 47 -3.09 4.54 3.80
CA GLU A 47 -3.70 5.08 5.03
C GLU A 47 -5.24 5.16 4.97
N PRO A 48 -5.88 5.70 3.91
CA PRO A 48 -7.35 5.73 3.83
C PRO A 48 -7.94 4.31 3.78
N LEU A 49 -7.28 3.39 3.07
CA LEU A 49 -7.70 2.00 2.98
C LEU A 49 -7.64 1.29 4.34
N GLU A 50 -6.63 1.58 5.15
CA GLU A 50 -6.51 1.06 6.51
C GLU A 50 -7.71 1.48 7.37
N LYS A 51 -8.08 2.77 7.32
CA LYS A 51 -9.26 3.30 8.03
C LYS A 51 -10.55 2.62 7.56
N MET A 52 -10.71 2.40 6.25
CA MET A 52 -11.89 1.71 5.71
C MET A 52 -11.93 0.22 6.08
N SER A 53 -10.78 -0.46 6.16
CA SER A 53 -10.69 -1.90 6.46
C SER A 53 -11.15 -2.28 7.87
N THR A 54 -11.23 -1.32 8.78
CA THR A 54 -11.73 -1.53 10.15
C THR A 54 -13.16 -1.01 10.33
N CYS A 55 -13.69 -0.27 9.35
CA CYS A 55 -15.03 0.34 9.42
C CYS A 55 -16.13 -0.65 9.02
N THR A 56 -16.93 -1.09 9.98
CA THR A 56 -18.06 -2.00 9.71
C THR A 56 -19.09 -1.41 8.75
N SER A 57 -19.28 -0.09 8.73
CA SER A 57 -20.18 0.58 7.79
C SER A 57 -19.65 0.57 6.35
N CYS A 58 -18.34 0.71 6.15
CA CYS A 58 -17.71 0.56 4.84
C CYS A 58 -17.82 -0.88 4.33
N LEU A 59 -17.65 -1.87 5.22
CA LEU A 59 -17.62 -3.27 4.83
C LEU A 59 -19.00 -3.90 4.63
N LYS A 60 -20.07 -3.32 5.20
CA LYS A 60 -21.44 -3.85 5.08
C LYS A 60 -22.13 -3.49 3.76
N LYS A 61 -21.63 -2.50 3.02
CA LYS A 61 -22.25 -2.08 1.75
C LYS A 61 -21.84 -3.03 0.63
N ARG A 62 -22.82 -3.59 -0.09
CA ARG A 62 -22.59 -4.58 -1.16
C ARG A 62 -21.68 -4.04 -2.28
N HIS A 63 -21.84 -2.76 -2.65
CA HIS A 63 -21.00 -2.10 -3.68
C HIS A 63 -19.56 -1.85 -3.23
N ASN A 64 -19.28 -1.91 -1.92
CA ASN A 64 -17.96 -1.65 -1.41
C ASN A 64 -17.01 -2.84 -1.60
N CYS A 65 -17.52 -4.06 -1.83
CA CYS A 65 -16.66 -5.21 -2.13
C CYS A 65 -15.85 -4.97 -3.40
N ASP A 66 -16.51 -4.58 -4.49
CA ASP A 66 -15.84 -4.31 -5.77
C ASP A 66 -14.92 -3.08 -5.68
N THR A 67 -15.41 -1.98 -5.08
CA THR A 67 -14.61 -0.76 -4.89
C THR A 67 -13.35 -1.05 -4.08
N LEU A 68 -13.46 -1.74 -2.94
CA LEU A 68 -12.31 -2.10 -2.12
C LEU A 68 -11.37 -3.05 -2.87
N PHE A 69 -11.91 -3.98 -3.64
CA PHE A 69 -11.10 -4.86 -4.47
C PHE A 69 -10.25 -4.06 -5.48
N PHE A 70 -10.85 -3.12 -6.20
CA PHE A 70 -10.13 -2.28 -7.16
C PHE A 70 -9.08 -1.41 -6.50
N LEU A 71 -9.40 -0.76 -5.37
CA LEU A 71 -8.44 0.04 -4.62
C LEU A 71 -7.26 -0.79 -4.11
N CYS A 72 -7.55 -1.97 -3.52
CA CYS A 72 -6.50 -2.87 -3.06
C CYS A 72 -5.61 -3.37 -4.20
N LYS A 73 -6.21 -3.68 -5.35
CA LYS A 73 -5.49 -4.14 -6.55
C LYS A 73 -4.57 -3.06 -7.11
N ASP A 74 -5.04 -1.82 -7.18
CA ASP A 74 -4.22 -0.68 -7.65
C ASP A 74 -3.05 -0.41 -6.70
N ILE A 75 -3.30 -0.39 -5.39
CA ILE A 75 -2.23 -0.20 -4.39
C ILE A 75 -1.21 -1.35 -4.46
N LEU A 76 -1.67 -2.60 -4.61
CA LEU A 76 -0.77 -3.74 -4.79
C LEU A 76 0.10 -3.62 -6.03
N HIS A 77 -0.47 -3.15 -7.15
CA HIS A 77 0.28 -2.90 -8.37
C HIS A 77 1.43 -1.90 -8.13
N ARG A 78 1.15 -0.80 -7.42
CA ARG A 78 2.17 0.19 -7.07
C ARG A 78 3.20 -0.34 -6.09
N CYS A 79 2.79 -1.17 -5.12
CA CYS A 79 3.74 -1.86 -4.25
C CYS A 79 4.70 -2.74 -5.06
N LYS A 80 4.20 -3.43 -6.09
CA LYS A 80 5.04 -4.23 -7.00
C LYS A 80 6.02 -3.35 -7.77
N GLU A 81 5.55 -2.27 -8.40
CA GLU A 81 6.42 -1.33 -9.10
C GLU A 81 7.50 -0.75 -8.18
N TYR A 82 7.13 -0.40 -6.94
CA TYR A 82 8.06 0.10 -5.95
C TYR A 82 9.08 -0.95 -5.50
N HIS A 83 8.67 -2.22 -5.40
CA HIS A 83 9.60 -3.31 -5.10
C HIS A 83 10.63 -3.52 -6.22
N GLU A 84 10.19 -3.53 -7.48
CA GLU A 84 11.09 -3.62 -8.64
C GLU A 84 12.09 -2.45 -8.66
N PHE A 85 11.61 -1.27 -8.30
CA PHE A 85 12.41 -0.07 -8.15
C PHE A 85 13.45 -0.17 -7.02
N LEU A 86 13.13 -0.79 -5.89
CA LEU A 86 14.11 -1.10 -4.84
C LEU A 86 15.17 -2.12 -5.31
N ILE A 87 14.80 -3.10 -6.13
CA ILE A 87 15.77 -4.05 -6.70
C ILE A 87 16.74 -3.31 -7.62
N ALA A 88 16.24 -2.45 -8.51
CA ALA A 88 17.07 -1.70 -9.45
C ALA A 88 18.08 -0.78 -8.75
N MET A 89 17.68 -0.18 -7.62
CA MET A 89 18.57 0.57 -6.73
C MET A 89 19.74 -0.27 -6.24
N LEU A 90 19.47 -1.47 -5.72
CA LEU A 90 20.48 -2.35 -5.13
C LEU A 90 21.41 -2.96 -6.17
N ASP A 91 20.92 -3.17 -7.39
CA ASP A 91 21.71 -3.67 -8.52
C ASP A 91 22.65 -2.61 -9.15
N ILE A 92 22.71 -1.39 -8.60
CA ILE A 92 23.49 -0.24 -9.15
C ILE A 92 23.05 0.13 -10.58
N LYS A 93 21.81 -0.24 -10.95
CA LYS A 93 21.23 0.09 -12.27
C LYS A 93 20.54 1.45 -12.26
N ASP A 94 20.35 2.03 -11.08
CA ASP A 94 19.57 3.24 -10.88
C ASP A 94 20.40 4.31 -10.15
N ARG A 95 20.36 5.54 -10.69
CA ARG A 95 21.10 6.72 -10.20
C ARG A 95 20.19 7.74 -9.48
N GLN A 96 18.89 7.46 -9.35
CA GLN A 96 17.98 8.38 -8.71
C GLN A 96 18.27 8.47 -7.19
N PRO A 97 18.25 9.68 -6.60
CA PRO A 97 18.57 9.87 -5.19
C PRO A 97 17.65 9.10 -4.24
N ILE A 98 18.23 8.52 -3.18
CA ILE A 98 17.48 7.73 -2.17
C ILE A 98 16.59 8.66 -1.30
N LEU A 99 17.14 9.76 -0.79
CA LEU A 99 16.49 10.65 0.20
C LEU A 99 16.46 12.12 -0.23
N ASN A 100 15.50 12.86 0.32
CA ASN A 100 15.46 14.32 0.27
C ASN A 100 16.15 14.89 1.53
N VAL A 101 17.50 15.01 1.50
CA VAL A 101 18.32 15.90 2.35
C VAL A 101 18.38 15.63 3.89
N LEU A 102 17.52 14.81 4.50
CA LEU A 102 17.38 14.77 5.98
C LEU A 102 18.35 13.85 6.76
N TYR A 103 19.17 13.02 6.11
CA TYR A 103 20.14 12.16 6.80
C TYR A 103 21.55 12.32 6.23
N PRO A 104 22.21 13.48 6.42
CA PRO A 104 23.52 13.75 5.82
C PRO A 104 24.62 12.80 6.31
N LEU A 105 24.48 12.20 7.49
CA LEU A 105 25.51 11.36 8.13
C LEU A 105 25.42 9.85 7.79
N ALA A 106 24.32 9.38 7.20
CA ALA A 106 24.17 7.97 6.84
C ALA A 106 24.86 7.66 5.50
N THR A 107 25.45 6.48 5.36
CA THR A 107 25.94 5.97 4.08
C THR A 107 24.76 5.66 3.13
N ASP A 108 25.01 5.63 1.82
CA ASP A 108 23.98 5.25 0.85
C ASP A 108 23.43 3.84 1.11
N GLN A 109 24.27 2.95 1.65
CA GLN A 109 23.87 1.60 2.04
C GLN A 109 22.90 1.60 3.22
N GLU A 110 23.17 2.38 4.26
CA GLU A 110 22.26 2.52 5.41
C GLU A 110 20.92 3.15 4.99
N ARG A 111 20.97 4.14 4.10
CA ARG A 111 19.76 4.77 3.53
C ARG A 111 18.95 3.76 2.71
N ALA A 112 19.61 2.96 1.85
CA ALA A 112 18.97 1.91 1.06
C ALA A 112 18.33 0.83 1.96
N SER A 113 19.04 0.41 3.01
CA SER A 113 18.55 -0.56 3.99
C SER A 113 17.32 -0.03 4.73
N LEU A 114 17.37 1.22 5.20
CA LEU A 114 16.24 1.88 5.86
C LEU A 114 15.03 1.96 4.93
N LEU A 115 15.23 2.36 3.68
CA LEU A 115 14.16 2.45 2.69
C LEU A 115 13.49 1.09 2.44
N CYS A 116 14.28 0.02 2.31
CA CYS A 116 13.75 -1.34 2.18
C CYS A 116 12.93 -1.75 3.42
N ARG A 117 13.39 -1.41 4.63
CA ARG A 117 12.64 -1.69 5.87
C ARG A 117 11.32 -0.92 5.95
N MET A 118 11.32 0.36 5.58
CA MET A 118 10.10 1.16 5.57
C MET A 118 9.11 0.64 4.51
N ALA A 119 9.59 0.25 3.33
CA ALA A 119 8.77 -0.38 2.29
C ALA A 119 8.15 -1.70 2.76
N TYR A 120 8.94 -2.55 3.42
CA TYR A 120 8.45 -3.77 4.06
C TYR A 120 7.30 -3.48 5.04
N VAL A 121 7.41 -2.44 5.87
CA VAL A 121 6.33 -2.05 6.81
C VAL A 121 5.06 -1.69 6.04
N GLN A 122 5.15 -0.91 4.96
CA GLN A 122 3.98 -0.55 4.15
C GLN A 122 3.34 -1.78 3.48
N PHE A 123 4.14 -2.70 2.94
CA PHE A 123 3.60 -3.92 2.31
C PHE A 123 2.95 -4.85 3.33
N LYS A 124 3.52 -4.94 4.53
CA LYS A 124 2.92 -5.67 5.65
C LYS A 124 1.61 -5.04 6.12
N ARG A 125 1.51 -3.69 6.14
CA ARG A 125 0.25 -2.98 6.41
C ARG A 125 -0.80 -3.35 5.38
N LEU A 126 -0.49 -3.31 4.08
CA LEU A 126 -1.42 -3.72 3.02
C LEU A 126 -1.88 -5.17 3.19
N HIS A 127 -0.98 -6.10 3.53
CA HIS A 127 -1.35 -7.49 3.80
C HIS A 127 -2.33 -7.62 4.99
N ALA A 128 -2.12 -6.85 6.05
CA ALA A 128 -3.01 -6.84 7.22
C ALA A 128 -4.40 -6.28 6.86
N ILE A 129 -4.45 -5.21 6.08
CA ILE A 129 -5.69 -4.62 5.55
C ILE A 129 -6.45 -5.65 4.71
N LEU A 130 -5.78 -6.28 3.74
CA LEU A 130 -6.38 -7.33 2.90
C LEU A 130 -6.95 -8.48 3.73
N SER A 131 -6.22 -8.88 4.78
CA SER A 131 -6.67 -9.92 5.70
C SER A 131 -7.92 -9.52 6.48
N ALA A 132 -7.99 -8.27 6.94
CA ALA A 132 -9.14 -7.73 7.65
C ALA A 132 -10.38 -7.63 6.74
N ILE A 133 -10.21 -7.10 5.53
CA ILE A 133 -11.28 -6.98 4.53
C ILE A 133 -11.81 -8.37 4.16
N THR A 134 -10.91 -9.30 3.78
CA THR A 134 -11.28 -10.67 3.40
C THR A 134 -12.07 -11.36 4.51
N LYS A 135 -11.62 -11.24 5.77
CA LYS A 135 -12.32 -11.84 6.92
C LYS A 135 -13.75 -11.31 7.10
N LYS A 136 -14.01 -10.06 6.72
CA LYS A 136 -15.30 -9.38 6.90
C LYS A 136 -16.23 -9.51 5.69
N LEU A 137 -15.67 -9.65 4.48
CA LEU A 137 -16.45 -9.73 3.25
C LEU A 137 -16.70 -11.17 2.77
N LYS A 138 -15.98 -12.18 3.31
CA LYS A 138 -16.04 -13.57 2.85
C LYS A 138 -17.45 -14.19 2.75
N ASP A 139 -18.39 -13.73 3.55
CA ASP A 139 -19.75 -14.27 3.61
C ASP A 139 -20.71 -13.52 2.66
N GLN A 140 -20.23 -12.51 1.92
CA GLN A 140 -21.03 -11.78 0.94
C GLN A 140 -21.12 -12.54 -0.38
N ALA A 141 -22.30 -12.53 -0.99
CA ALA A 141 -22.56 -13.24 -2.25
C ALA A 141 -21.70 -12.77 -3.44
N ALA A 142 -21.12 -11.57 -3.39
CA ALA A 142 -20.25 -11.02 -4.44
C ALA A 142 -18.74 -11.25 -4.16
N PHE A 143 -18.39 -11.99 -3.10
CA PHE A 143 -17.00 -12.17 -2.70
C PHE A 143 -16.31 -13.26 -3.53
N ASP A 144 -15.38 -12.85 -4.39
CA ASP A 144 -14.50 -13.76 -5.15
C ASP A 144 -13.35 -14.27 -4.27
N THR A 145 -13.57 -15.42 -3.63
CA THR A 145 -12.60 -16.01 -2.69
C THR A 145 -11.22 -16.19 -3.30
N ASP A 146 -11.13 -16.63 -4.55
CA ASP A 146 -9.86 -16.95 -5.20
C ASP A 146 -9.08 -15.67 -5.55
N ALA A 147 -9.77 -14.66 -6.06
CA ALA A 147 -9.15 -13.38 -6.38
C ALA A 147 -8.61 -12.67 -5.13
N TRP A 148 -9.39 -12.63 -4.04
CA TRP A 148 -8.97 -12.05 -2.77
C TRP A 148 -7.84 -12.85 -2.12
N TRP A 149 -7.90 -14.18 -2.19
CA TRP A 149 -6.83 -15.04 -1.68
C TRP A 149 -5.52 -14.83 -2.44
N SER A 150 -5.58 -14.79 -3.76
CA SER A 150 -4.42 -14.52 -4.64
C SER A 150 -3.77 -13.18 -4.29
N MET A 151 -4.58 -12.12 -4.18
CA MET A 151 -4.11 -10.79 -3.83
C MET A 151 -3.40 -10.77 -2.46
N ARG A 152 -4.02 -11.38 -1.44
CA ARG A 152 -3.44 -11.47 -0.10
C ARG A 152 -2.13 -12.26 -0.08
N SER A 153 -2.10 -13.42 -0.73
CA SER A 153 -0.91 -14.29 -0.81
C SER A 153 0.24 -13.59 -1.53
N TYR A 154 -0.05 -12.86 -2.59
CA TYR A 154 0.95 -12.08 -3.32
C TYR A 154 1.50 -10.94 -2.46
N THR A 155 0.64 -10.18 -1.77
CA THR A 155 1.10 -9.10 -0.86
C THR A 155 1.96 -9.64 0.28
N TYR A 156 1.61 -10.81 0.84
CA TYR A 156 2.45 -11.48 1.83
C TYR A 156 3.83 -11.80 1.26
N LYS A 157 3.88 -12.47 0.11
CA LYS A 157 5.14 -12.80 -0.56
C LYS A 157 5.98 -11.54 -0.83
N LEU A 158 5.37 -10.48 -1.36
CA LEU A 158 6.03 -9.22 -1.64
C LEU A 158 6.64 -8.59 -0.38
N SER A 159 5.94 -8.67 0.76
CA SER A 159 6.48 -8.20 2.04
C SER A 159 7.71 -9.01 2.48
N VAL A 160 7.68 -10.34 2.34
CA VAL A 160 8.81 -11.23 2.68
C VAL A 160 10.01 -10.96 1.78
N ASP A 161 9.79 -10.88 0.46
CA ASP A 161 10.83 -10.60 -0.52
C ASP A 161 11.49 -9.23 -0.25
N THR A 162 10.69 -8.22 0.14
CA THR A 162 11.21 -6.89 0.50
C THR A 162 11.99 -6.88 1.81
N ALA A 163 11.58 -7.67 2.80
CA ALA A 163 12.35 -7.84 4.03
C ALA A 163 13.73 -8.45 3.73
N ALA A 164 13.79 -9.44 2.82
CA ALA A 164 15.06 -10.05 2.39
C ALA A 164 15.99 -9.06 1.69
N LEU A 165 15.47 -8.07 0.95
CA LEU A 165 16.29 -7.00 0.37
C LEU A 165 17.03 -6.20 1.45
N SER A 166 16.37 -5.90 2.58
CA SER A 166 17.01 -5.18 3.69
C SER A 166 18.13 -5.96 4.39
N SER A 167 18.12 -7.30 4.28
CA SER A 167 19.19 -8.15 4.77
C SER A 167 20.38 -8.20 3.80
N ARG A 168 20.11 -8.19 2.48
CA ARG A 168 21.16 -8.12 1.46
C ARG A 168 21.99 -6.84 1.53
N THR A 169 21.41 -5.75 2.04
CA THR A 169 22.12 -4.48 2.25
C THR A 169 23.14 -4.48 3.40
N VAL A 170 23.25 -5.55 4.21
CA VAL A 170 24.18 -5.57 5.36
C VAL A 170 25.50 -6.31 5.06
N CYS A 171 25.60 -7.01 3.92
CA CYS A 171 26.70 -7.95 3.63
C CYS A 171 27.73 -7.48 2.60
N VAL A 172 27.99 -6.17 2.47
CA VAL A 172 29.04 -5.63 1.59
C VAL A 172 30.11 -4.94 2.41
#